data_AF-A0A3C2AR86-F1
#
_entry.id   AF-A0A3C2AR86-F1
#
_cell.length_a   1.000
_cell.length_b   1.000
_cell.length_c   1.000
_cell.angle_alpha   90.00
_cell.angle_beta   90.00
_cell.angle_gamma   90.00
#
_symmetry.space_group_name_H-M   'P 1'
#
loop_
_entity.id
_entity.type
_entity.pdbx_description
1 polymer ?
#
loop_
_entity_poly.entity_id
_entity_poly.type
_entity_poly.pdbx_seq_one_letter_code
_entity_poly.pdbx_strand_id
1 'polypeptide(L)'
;MITRLLLRNRIAWLLTIGLVTAFMAYQGTSVEMDYEFAKLMPDSDSVSLEYDQLVEEFGQVSNTIVIAMEDPDFFKRDHLEQWTGLMSDLRKIDGVEFVQSLTEAYGLVVDSITEKLAPDTLFKALPANGEEEIALEARVKSWPFYKGGLYQGDTYMAVVRIDEARLYNKQIVPIVEGAMDVIFAWEETSGRDLHMSGLPWLRIANASKLEVEIYKTVALTLLVTVIIFFLFLKSFRATAISLLIVMLGAVWGFGIMGLFGFNITLLSSLVPPLIIVIGVPNCIYLINKYHQEYKKHGKQIKAIQRVVSKVGYIAFITNTTTALGFGAFTLTSSENLVDFGVISSLSIMGVFLLSIILVPIIYSYVSPPKERHLNHFDVGWLVNFLDFLDNAVENHRKKVYLITSIAVITAVYGMSKIETAGNITADFNKNNPIYKDVKYFERKFGGVVPMDIVIDTKREGGMERLTNLRRVEQLQDSLELMPELSRPLSIVDFVKFAKQGVLFGNPDMYSLPSRSEQQWLLTYLPRGLKDETGLAKSLVTANGQKARISVQMADLTTPQMRVLTDKVKILVDEVFPGENYEVSITGASIKFIRS
;
A
#
# COMPACT_ATOMS: atom_id res chain seq x y z
N MET A 1 29.09 8.30 -40.58
CA MET A 1 28.39 9.59 -40.64
C MET A 1 28.17 10.18 -39.24
N ILE A 2 27.54 9.43 -38.32
CA ILE A 2 27.23 9.84 -36.93
C ILE A 2 28.44 10.38 -36.15
N THR A 3 29.59 9.69 -36.17
CA THR A 3 30.77 10.16 -35.42
C THR A 3 31.35 11.48 -35.97
N ARG A 4 31.23 11.74 -37.29
CA ARG A 4 31.67 13.02 -37.86
C ARG A 4 30.75 14.15 -37.43
N LEU A 5 29.44 13.90 -37.33
CA LEU A 5 28.45 14.86 -36.84
C LEU A 5 28.72 15.22 -35.36
N LEU A 6 28.93 14.21 -34.51
CA LEU A 6 29.24 14.39 -33.08
C LEU A 6 30.53 15.18 -32.87
N LEU A 7 31.61 14.82 -33.58
CA LEU A 7 32.93 15.43 -33.40
C LEU A 7 33.07 16.83 -34.01
N ARG A 8 32.24 17.19 -35.01
CA ARG A 8 32.25 18.51 -35.64
C ARG A 8 31.50 19.55 -34.81
N ASN A 9 30.41 19.16 -34.16
CA ASN A 9 29.51 20.06 -33.42
C ASN A 9 29.52 19.78 -31.91
N ARG A 10 30.69 19.52 -31.32
CA ARG A 10 30.84 19.09 -29.91
C ARG A 10 30.16 20.03 -28.92
N ILE A 11 30.40 21.34 -29.06
CA ILE A 11 29.85 22.36 -28.18
C ILE A 11 28.32 22.40 -28.29
N ALA A 12 27.78 22.31 -29.51
CA ALA A 12 26.33 22.30 -29.71
C ALA A 12 25.67 21.09 -29.04
N TRP A 13 26.28 19.90 -29.10
CA TRP A 13 25.79 18.71 -28.41
C TRP A 13 25.86 18.84 -26.89
N LEU A 14 26.95 19.38 -26.33
CA LEU A 14 27.06 19.64 -24.89
C LEU A 14 26.03 20.66 -24.42
N LEU A 15 25.81 21.74 -25.18
CA LEU A 15 24.77 22.73 -24.88
C LEU A 15 23.38 22.12 -24.97
N THR A 16 23.11 21.28 -25.98
CA THR A 16 21.82 20.59 -26.13
C THR A 16 21.57 19.66 -24.96
N ILE A 17 22.55 18.83 -24.59
CA ILE A 17 22.43 17.94 -23.42
C ILE A 17 22.28 18.75 -22.13
N GLY A 18 23.01 19.85 -21.98
CA GLY A 18 22.89 20.75 -20.83
C GLY A 18 21.48 21.34 -20.71
N LEU A 19 20.93 21.85 -21.81
CA LEU A 19 19.57 22.41 -21.86
C LEU A 19 18.49 21.34 -21.62
N VAL A 20 18.61 20.18 -22.26
CA VAL A 20 17.68 19.06 -22.03
C VAL A 20 17.78 18.58 -20.59
N THR A 21 18.98 18.48 -20.03
CA THR A 21 19.15 18.09 -18.62
C THR A 21 18.56 19.14 -17.67
N ALA A 22 18.75 20.43 -17.93
CA ALA A 22 18.14 21.48 -17.13
C ALA A 22 16.61 21.45 -17.21
N PHE A 23 16.05 21.21 -18.39
CA PHE A 23 14.62 21.01 -18.59
C PHE A 23 14.09 19.77 -17.87
N MET A 24 14.80 18.64 -17.97
CA MET A 24 14.46 17.40 -17.26
C MET A 24 14.56 17.57 -15.75
N ALA A 25 15.58 18.28 -15.25
CA ALA A 25 15.73 18.58 -13.84
C ALA A 25 14.58 19.47 -13.34
N TYR A 26 14.17 20.47 -14.13
CA TYR A 26 13.00 21.31 -13.83
C TYR A 26 11.71 20.47 -13.75
N GLN A 27 11.44 19.63 -14.76
CA GLN A 27 10.29 18.73 -14.73
C GLN A 27 10.37 17.72 -13.57
N GLY A 28 11.57 17.28 -13.19
CA GLY A 28 11.75 16.41 -12.03
C GLY A 28 11.33 17.06 -10.70
N THR A 29 11.27 18.40 -10.62
CA THR A 29 10.80 19.09 -9.39
C THR A 29 9.29 19.07 -9.21
N SER A 30 8.51 18.76 -10.26
CA SER A 30 7.06 18.64 -10.18
C SER A 30 6.59 17.23 -9.81
N VAL A 31 7.53 16.30 -9.57
CA VAL A 31 7.19 14.92 -9.22
C VAL A 31 6.80 14.86 -7.75
N GLU A 32 5.57 14.43 -7.47
CA GLU A 32 5.06 14.26 -6.13
C GLU A 32 5.07 12.78 -5.70
N MET A 33 5.05 12.53 -4.40
CA MET A 33 4.87 11.19 -3.86
C MET A 33 3.41 10.77 -4.03
N ASP A 34 3.19 9.53 -4.44
CA ASP A 34 1.86 8.94 -4.42
C ASP A 34 1.50 8.51 -2.99
N TYR A 35 0.35 8.97 -2.51
CA TYR A 35 -0.21 8.63 -1.20
C TYR A 35 -1.39 7.65 -1.31
N GLU A 36 -1.76 7.25 -2.53
CA GLU A 36 -2.70 6.15 -2.75
C GLU A 36 -2.01 4.80 -2.49
N PHE A 37 -2.76 3.85 -1.93
CA PHE A 37 -2.30 2.47 -1.91
C PHE A 37 -2.29 1.97 -3.35
N ALA A 38 -1.26 1.24 -3.77
CA ALA A 38 -1.11 0.82 -5.15
C ALA A 38 -2.43 0.25 -5.68
N LYS A 39 -3.02 0.91 -6.69
CA LYS A 39 -4.14 0.36 -7.45
C LYS A 39 -3.63 -0.92 -8.13
N LEU A 40 -3.93 -2.05 -7.49
CA LEU A 40 -3.55 -3.37 -8.01
C LEU A 40 -4.40 -3.74 -9.24
N MET A 41 -5.50 -3.03 -9.47
CA MET A 41 -6.49 -3.31 -10.50
C MET A 41 -6.90 -2.04 -11.27
N PRO A 42 -7.31 -2.16 -12.55
CA PRO A 42 -7.89 -1.05 -13.31
C PRO A 42 -9.17 -0.50 -12.68
N ASP A 43 -9.43 0.79 -12.95
CA ASP A 43 -10.70 1.44 -12.62
C ASP A 43 -11.90 0.83 -13.38
N SER A 44 -11.66 0.17 -14.52
CA SER A 44 -12.70 -0.50 -15.32
C SER A 44 -13.04 -1.92 -14.86
N ASP A 45 -12.35 -2.49 -13.87
CA ASP A 45 -12.67 -3.84 -13.37
C ASP A 45 -13.96 -3.82 -12.53
N SER A 46 -14.80 -4.84 -12.68
CA SER A 46 -16.10 -4.92 -12.00
C SER A 46 -15.98 -4.85 -10.47
N VAL A 47 -14.92 -5.44 -9.89
CA VAL A 47 -14.71 -5.40 -8.42
C VAL A 47 -14.33 -3.99 -7.95
N SER A 48 -13.59 -3.24 -8.78
CA SER A 48 -13.28 -1.83 -8.49
C SER A 48 -14.56 -1.00 -8.49
N LEU A 49 -15.39 -1.14 -9.54
CA LEU A 49 -16.66 -0.42 -9.67
C LEU A 49 -17.64 -0.74 -8.53
N GLU A 50 -17.78 -2.02 -8.15
CA GLU A 50 -18.65 -2.42 -7.03
C GLU A 50 -18.17 -1.85 -5.68
N TYR A 51 -16.86 -1.78 -5.46
CA TYR A 51 -16.30 -1.18 -4.26
C TYR A 51 -16.49 0.34 -4.24
N ASP A 52 -16.32 1.01 -5.39
CA ASP A 52 -16.50 2.46 -5.49
C ASP A 52 -17.98 2.83 -5.28
N GLN A 53 -18.91 2.01 -5.78
CA GLN A 53 -20.34 2.14 -5.49
C GLN A 53 -20.66 1.94 -4.01
N LEU A 54 -20.07 0.93 -3.35
CA LEU A 54 -20.22 0.74 -1.90
C LEU A 54 -19.80 2.01 -1.14
N VAL A 55 -18.66 2.57 -1.52
CA VAL A 55 -18.11 3.79 -0.93
C VAL A 55 -19.03 5.00 -1.14
N GLU A 56 -19.59 5.16 -2.34
CA GLU A 56 -20.53 6.24 -2.66
C GLU A 56 -21.85 6.11 -1.87
N GLU A 57 -22.40 4.90 -1.76
CA GLU A 57 -23.70 4.64 -1.16
C GLU A 57 -23.67 4.64 0.39
N PHE A 58 -22.64 4.05 1.00
CA PHE A 58 -22.53 3.85 2.44
C PHE A 58 -21.45 4.72 3.11
N GLY A 59 -20.68 5.47 2.34
CA GLY A 59 -19.57 6.29 2.85
C GLY A 59 -18.25 5.52 3.03
N GLN A 60 -17.14 6.26 3.03
CA GLN A 60 -15.79 5.68 3.09
C GLN A 60 -15.46 5.06 4.47
N VAL A 61 -14.96 3.83 4.45
CA VAL A 61 -14.32 3.16 5.61
C VAL A 61 -12.79 3.33 5.59
N SER A 62 -12.24 3.83 4.48
CA SER A 62 -10.79 3.92 4.25
C SER A 62 -10.08 5.07 4.98
N ASN A 63 -10.82 5.97 5.64
CA ASN A 63 -10.28 7.15 6.32
C ASN A 63 -10.11 7.03 7.83
N THR A 64 -10.06 5.80 8.33
CA THR A 64 -10.04 5.52 9.77
C THR A 64 -8.70 4.93 10.21
N ILE A 65 -8.15 5.50 11.29
CA ILE A 65 -7.14 4.87 12.15
C ILE A 65 -7.87 4.22 13.32
N VAL A 66 -7.51 2.99 13.65
CA VAL A 66 -8.02 2.30 14.84
C VAL A 66 -6.90 2.13 15.85
N ILE A 67 -7.22 2.36 17.11
CA ILE A 67 -6.30 2.26 18.25
C ILE A 67 -6.95 1.32 19.25
N ALA A 68 -6.21 0.33 19.76
CA ALA A 68 -6.72 -0.58 20.77
C ALA A 68 -5.73 -0.78 21.92
N MET A 69 -6.28 -1.00 23.11
CA MET A 69 -5.55 -1.28 24.34
C MET A 69 -6.23 -2.40 25.12
N GLU A 70 -5.44 -3.25 25.76
CA GLU A 70 -5.94 -4.16 26.79
C GLU A 70 -5.75 -3.55 28.17
N ASP A 71 -6.85 -3.33 28.89
CA ASP A 71 -6.83 -2.71 30.20
C ASP A 71 -7.95 -3.27 31.09
N PRO A 72 -7.66 -4.26 31.95
CA PRO A 72 -8.63 -4.81 32.90
C PRO A 72 -9.20 -3.76 33.86
N ASP A 73 -8.46 -2.68 34.08
CA ASP A 73 -8.79 -1.58 34.98
C ASP A 73 -9.32 -0.35 34.23
N PHE A 74 -9.75 -0.50 32.98
CA PHE A 74 -10.18 0.60 32.10
C PHE A 74 -11.18 1.55 32.75
N PHE A 75 -12.11 1.02 33.57
CA PHE A 75 -13.16 1.81 34.22
C PHE A 75 -12.72 2.53 35.50
N LYS A 76 -11.47 2.33 35.95
CA LYS A 76 -10.92 3.11 37.06
C LYS A 76 -10.82 4.57 36.67
N ARG A 77 -11.11 5.45 37.64
CA ARG A 77 -11.10 6.90 37.43
C ARG A 77 -9.84 7.41 36.72
N ASP A 78 -8.66 7.04 37.20
CA ASP A 78 -7.38 7.53 36.67
C ASP A 78 -7.14 7.05 35.22
N HIS A 79 -7.58 5.83 34.89
CA HIS A 79 -7.44 5.25 33.55
C HIS A 79 -8.40 5.92 32.56
N LEU A 80 -9.66 6.14 32.97
CA LEU A 80 -10.63 6.89 32.18
C LEU A 80 -10.20 8.34 31.95
N GLU A 81 -9.62 9.00 32.95
CA GLU A 81 -9.08 10.35 32.81
C GLU A 81 -7.94 10.39 31.77
N GLN A 82 -7.02 9.43 31.84
CA GLN A 82 -5.93 9.32 30.86
C GLN A 82 -6.43 8.99 29.45
N TRP A 83 -7.41 8.09 29.32
CA TRP A 83 -7.99 7.71 28.03
C TRP A 83 -8.80 8.85 27.38
N THR A 84 -9.65 9.52 28.16
CA THR A 84 -10.41 10.69 27.69
C THR A 84 -9.49 11.85 27.31
N GLY A 85 -8.39 12.05 28.04
CA GLY A 85 -7.32 12.98 27.69
C GLY A 85 -6.74 12.68 26.30
N LEU A 86 -6.36 11.42 26.05
CA LEU A 86 -5.86 10.97 24.76
C LEU A 86 -6.85 11.23 23.63
N MET A 87 -8.13 10.86 23.80
CA MET A 87 -9.16 11.10 22.79
C MET A 87 -9.35 12.59 22.48
N SER A 88 -9.28 13.44 23.52
CA SER A 88 -9.37 14.89 23.38
C SER A 88 -8.18 15.47 22.63
N ASP A 89 -6.96 14.99 22.90
CA ASP A 89 -5.75 15.45 22.22
C ASP A 89 -5.71 15.01 20.75
N LEU A 90 -6.13 13.77 20.45
CA LEU A 90 -6.30 13.30 19.07
C LEU A 90 -7.33 14.15 18.30
N ARG A 91 -8.43 14.56 18.93
CA ARG A 91 -9.46 15.40 18.31
C ARG A 91 -8.97 16.81 17.97
N LYS A 92 -7.91 17.32 18.62
CA LYS A 92 -7.35 18.65 18.35
C LYS A 92 -6.46 18.69 17.11
N ILE A 93 -6.08 17.54 16.56
CA ILE A 93 -5.22 17.46 15.38
C ILE A 93 -5.99 18.00 14.17
N ASP A 94 -5.43 19.01 13.49
CA ASP A 94 -6.03 19.58 12.28
C ASP A 94 -6.09 18.51 11.17
N GLY A 95 -7.30 18.20 10.70
CA GLY A 95 -7.56 17.13 9.74
C GLY A 95 -8.15 15.86 10.37
N VAL A 96 -8.30 15.77 11.70
CA VAL A 96 -9.15 14.76 12.34
C VAL A 96 -10.58 15.27 12.39
N GLU A 97 -11.51 14.58 11.74
CA GLU A 97 -12.94 14.95 11.73
C GLU A 97 -13.66 14.48 12.98
N PHE A 98 -13.35 13.25 13.41
CA PHE A 98 -14.11 12.57 14.45
C PHE A 98 -13.24 11.56 15.19
N VAL A 99 -13.41 11.50 16.51
CA VAL A 99 -12.79 10.49 17.38
C VAL A 99 -13.90 9.83 18.18
N GLN A 100 -14.04 8.52 18.02
CA GLN A 100 -15.03 7.71 18.69
C GLN A 100 -14.35 6.63 19.51
N SER A 101 -14.58 6.63 20.81
CA SER A 101 -14.28 5.51 21.69
C SER A 101 -15.49 5.20 22.56
N LEU A 102 -15.35 4.27 23.51
CA LEU A 102 -16.41 4.03 24.49
C LEU A 102 -16.76 5.28 25.29
N THR A 103 -15.84 6.23 25.49
CA THR A 103 -16.13 7.45 26.26
C THR A 103 -17.09 8.39 25.55
N GLU A 104 -17.18 8.30 24.23
CA GLU A 104 -18.13 9.02 23.38
C GLU A 104 -19.39 8.21 23.07
N ALA A 105 -19.44 6.93 23.46
CA ALA A 105 -20.56 6.06 23.19
C ALA A 105 -21.82 6.51 23.93
N TYR A 106 -22.96 6.39 23.25
CA TYR A 106 -24.27 6.68 23.81
C TYR A 106 -25.17 5.45 23.76
N GLY A 107 -26.02 5.33 24.77
CA GLY A 107 -27.18 4.45 24.79
C GLY A 107 -28.35 5.08 24.05
N LEU A 108 -29.40 4.30 23.79
CA LEU A 108 -30.69 4.86 23.38
C LEU A 108 -31.66 4.75 24.54
N VAL A 109 -32.40 5.81 24.82
CA VAL A 109 -33.47 5.84 25.84
C VAL A 109 -34.67 6.60 25.31
N VAL A 110 -35.86 6.32 25.85
CA VAL A 110 -37.05 7.12 25.54
C VAL A 110 -36.99 8.43 26.34
N ASP A 111 -36.93 9.54 25.62
CA ASP A 111 -37.02 10.87 26.19
C ASP A 111 -38.44 11.11 26.73
N SER A 112 -38.54 11.55 27.99
CA SER A 112 -39.80 11.71 28.70
C SER A 112 -40.66 12.89 28.21
N ILE A 113 -40.08 13.82 27.44
CA ILE A 113 -40.75 15.00 26.90
C ILE A 113 -41.24 14.72 25.47
N THR A 114 -40.36 14.17 24.63
CA THR A 114 -40.67 13.94 23.22
C THR A 114 -41.35 12.59 22.98
N GLU A 115 -41.27 11.68 23.95
CA GLU A 115 -41.66 10.26 23.82
C GLU A 115 -40.96 9.56 22.64
N LYS A 116 -39.78 10.07 22.25
CA LYS A 116 -38.94 9.52 21.19
C LYS A 116 -37.64 8.97 21.73
N LEU A 117 -37.03 8.06 20.99
CA LEU A 117 -35.66 7.63 21.25
C LEU A 117 -34.71 8.81 21.08
N ALA A 118 -33.90 9.02 22.11
CA ALA A 118 -32.83 10.00 22.16
C ALA A 118 -31.53 9.33 22.62
N PRO A 119 -30.37 9.85 22.21
CA PRO A 119 -29.09 9.39 22.72
C PRO A 119 -28.95 9.73 24.22
N ASP A 120 -28.52 8.75 25.01
CA ASP A 120 -28.12 8.95 26.42
C ASP A 120 -26.63 8.74 26.55
N THR A 121 -25.91 9.83 26.84
CA THR A 121 -24.46 9.79 27.01
C THR A 121 -24.10 8.97 28.24
N LEU A 122 -23.20 8.00 28.05
CA LEU A 122 -22.80 7.11 29.12
C LEU A 122 -21.85 7.80 30.11
N PHE A 123 -20.88 8.55 29.57
CA PHE A 123 -19.85 9.24 30.33
C PHE A 123 -20.23 10.71 30.53
N LYS A 124 -21.10 10.98 31.52
CA LYS A 124 -21.45 12.36 31.92
C LYS A 124 -20.40 12.98 32.85
N ALA A 125 -19.79 12.15 33.69
CA ALA A 125 -18.72 12.50 34.60
C ALA A 125 -17.83 11.27 34.83
N LEU A 126 -16.60 11.48 35.26
CA LEU A 126 -15.72 10.40 35.72
C LEU A 126 -16.26 9.81 37.03
N PRO A 127 -16.19 8.48 37.22
CA PRO A 127 -16.64 7.84 38.45
C PRO A 127 -15.87 8.38 39.66
N ALA A 128 -16.56 8.56 40.78
CA ALA A 128 -16.01 9.12 42.01
C ALA A 128 -15.48 8.06 42.97
N ASN A 129 -15.98 6.82 42.88
CA ASN A 129 -15.64 5.71 43.77
C ASN A 129 -15.78 4.36 43.05
N GLY A 130 -15.29 3.29 43.69
CA GLY A 130 -15.32 1.94 43.11
C GLY A 130 -16.72 1.38 42.83
N GLU A 131 -17.76 1.83 43.53
CA GLU A 131 -19.14 1.40 43.22
C GLU A 131 -19.61 1.99 41.88
N GLU A 132 -19.31 3.26 41.63
CA GLU A 132 -19.60 3.92 40.35
C GLU A 132 -18.77 3.33 39.20
N GLU A 133 -17.52 2.94 39.45
CA GLU A 133 -16.66 2.26 38.45
C GLU A 133 -17.29 0.92 38.01
N ILE A 134 -17.72 0.09 38.98
CA ILE A 134 -18.37 -1.20 38.70
C ILE A 134 -19.72 -1.00 38.02
N ALA A 135 -20.51 -0.02 38.46
CA ALA A 135 -21.80 0.29 37.86
C ALA A 135 -21.65 0.77 36.40
N LEU A 136 -20.63 1.59 36.12
CA LEU A 136 -20.29 2.06 34.79
C LEU A 136 -19.88 0.88 33.89
N GLU A 137 -18.97 0.02 34.35
CA GLU A 137 -18.56 -1.17 33.64
C GLU A 137 -19.76 -2.07 33.27
N ALA A 138 -20.60 -2.37 34.27
CA ALA A 138 -21.78 -3.21 34.06
C ALA A 138 -22.73 -2.57 33.03
N ARG A 139 -22.90 -1.25 33.08
CA ARG A 139 -23.73 -0.49 32.14
C ARG A 139 -23.15 -0.50 30.72
N VAL A 140 -21.84 -0.35 30.55
CA VAL A 140 -21.19 -0.44 29.22
C VAL A 140 -21.33 -1.84 28.65
N LYS A 141 -21.01 -2.86 29.47
CA LYS A 141 -21.09 -4.28 29.06
C LYS A 141 -22.54 -4.72 28.80
N SER A 142 -23.53 -3.95 29.27
CA SER A 142 -24.96 -4.13 28.97
C SER A 142 -25.37 -3.76 27.54
N TRP A 143 -24.47 -3.18 26.72
CA TRP A 143 -24.74 -2.76 25.34
C TRP A 143 -24.00 -3.64 24.32
N PRO A 144 -24.59 -4.78 23.92
CA PRO A 144 -24.02 -5.66 22.89
C PRO A 144 -23.72 -4.94 21.58
N PHE A 145 -24.38 -3.83 21.28
CA PHE A 145 -24.15 -3.04 20.07
C PHE A 145 -22.66 -2.68 19.87
N TYR A 146 -21.95 -2.27 20.92
CA TYR A 146 -20.54 -1.85 20.83
C TYR A 146 -19.54 -3.01 20.93
N LYS A 147 -19.98 -4.23 21.25
CA LYS A 147 -19.12 -5.42 21.38
C LYS A 147 -18.52 -5.82 20.02
N GLY A 148 -17.23 -6.12 19.96
CA GLY A 148 -16.50 -6.38 18.72
C GLY A 148 -16.24 -5.14 17.86
N GLY A 149 -16.78 -3.97 18.23
CA GLY A 149 -16.52 -2.69 17.58
C GLY A 149 -15.65 -1.77 18.43
N LEU A 150 -16.16 -1.33 19.58
CA LEU A 150 -15.42 -0.47 20.51
C LEU A 150 -14.84 -1.22 21.72
N TYR A 151 -15.28 -2.45 21.97
CA TYR A 151 -14.67 -3.31 22.99
C TYR A 151 -14.83 -4.79 22.71
N GLN A 152 -13.89 -5.61 23.21
CA GLN A 152 -13.98 -7.06 23.19
C GLN A 152 -13.25 -7.65 24.40
N GLY A 153 -14.00 -8.24 25.34
CA GLY A 153 -13.44 -8.61 26.64
C GLY A 153 -12.98 -7.36 27.41
N ASP A 154 -11.71 -7.33 27.80
CA ASP A 154 -11.05 -6.18 28.43
C ASP A 154 -10.13 -5.44 27.45
N THR A 155 -10.38 -5.59 26.14
CA THR A 155 -9.74 -4.80 25.09
C THR A 155 -10.70 -3.70 24.63
N TYR A 156 -10.21 -2.47 24.61
CA TYR A 156 -10.97 -1.25 24.31
C TYR A 156 -10.39 -0.59 23.06
N MET A 157 -11.25 -0.11 22.17
CA MET A 157 -10.88 0.48 20.87
C MET A 157 -11.37 1.92 20.76
N ALA A 158 -10.56 2.74 20.10
CA ALA A 158 -10.93 4.03 19.54
C ALA A 158 -10.77 4.04 18.01
N VAL A 159 -11.65 4.81 17.37
CA VAL A 159 -11.74 5.04 15.93
C VAL A 159 -11.46 6.52 15.71
N VAL A 160 -10.41 6.83 14.97
CA VAL A 160 -10.02 8.20 14.59
C VAL A 160 -10.23 8.35 13.09
N ARG A 161 -11.20 9.18 12.71
CA ARG A 161 -11.55 9.44 11.31
C ARG A 161 -10.87 10.71 10.82
N ILE A 162 -10.21 10.60 9.68
CA ILE A 162 -9.45 11.66 9.03
C ILE A 162 -10.28 12.28 7.91
N ASP A 163 -10.09 13.59 7.71
CA ASP A 163 -10.62 14.37 6.59
C ASP A 163 -10.30 13.69 5.26
N GLU A 164 -11.35 13.32 4.54
CA GLU A 164 -11.27 12.63 3.26
C GLU A 164 -10.49 13.43 2.22
N ALA A 165 -10.63 14.76 2.21
CA ALA A 165 -9.97 15.62 1.23
C ALA A 165 -8.43 15.64 1.39
N ARG A 166 -7.93 15.22 2.56
CA ARG A 166 -6.50 15.22 2.89
C ARG A 166 -5.85 13.84 2.78
N LEU A 167 -6.65 12.78 2.61
CA LEU A 167 -6.22 11.40 2.76
C LEU A 167 -5.24 10.90 1.68
N TYR A 168 -5.40 11.41 0.46
CA TYR A 168 -4.66 10.97 -0.73
C TYR A 168 -3.61 11.99 -1.20
N ASN A 169 -3.18 12.89 -0.31
CA ASN A 169 -2.19 13.90 -0.64
C ASN A 169 -1.19 14.11 0.52
N LYS A 170 -0.18 14.96 0.31
CA LYS A 170 0.88 15.23 1.29
C LYS A 170 0.38 15.72 2.65
N GLN A 171 -0.84 16.26 2.75
CA GLN A 171 -1.42 16.73 4.00
C GLN A 171 -1.78 15.59 4.96
N ILE A 172 -1.85 14.34 4.52
CA ILE A 172 -2.05 13.18 5.41
C ILE A 172 -0.87 12.95 6.36
N VAL A 173 0.34 13.29 5.92
CA VAL A 173 1.59 13.07 6.69
C VAL A 173 1.53 13.75 8.06
N PRO A 174 1.33 15.07 8.18
CA PRO A 174 1.30 15.74 9.49
C PRO A 174 0.13 15.29 10.37
N ILE A 175 -0.97 14.79 9.80
CA ILE A 175 -2.11 14.27 10.57
C ILE A 175 -1.72 12.97 11.26
N VAL A 176 -1.17 12.03 10.51
CA VAL A 176 -0.77 10.73 11.05
C VAL A 176 0.46 10.85 11.95
N GLU A 177 1.46 11.64 11.58
CA GLU A 177 2.62 11.92 12.43
C GLU A 177 2.21 12.64 13.73
N GLY A 178 1.29 13.60 13.65
CA GLY A 178 0.74 14.25 14.85
C GLY A 178 -0.01 13.26 15.75
N ALA A 179 -0.76 12.32 15.17
CA ALA A 179 -1.41 11.26 15.92
C ALA A 179 -0.39 10.29 16.54
N MET A 180 0.69 9.95 15.83
CA MET A 180 1.81 9.14 16.33
C MET A 180 2.45 9.79 17.55
N ASP A 181 2.78 11.09 17.46
CA ASP A 181 3.43 11.82 18.55
C ASP A 181 2.56 11.86 19.81
N VAL A 182 1.25 12.10 19.65
CA VAL A 182 0.28 12.09 20.76
C VAL A 182 0.18 10.69 21.39
N ILE A 183 0.07 9.65 20.57
CA ILE A 183 -0.04 8.26 21.03
C ILE A 183 1.23 7.82 21.76
N PHE A 184 2.41 8.04 21.19
CA PHE A 184 3.67 7.61 21.79
C PHE A 184 4.00 8.38 23.08
N ALA A 185 3.70 9.67 23.15
CA ALA A 185 3.81 10.43 24.39
C ALA A 185 2.87 9.88 25.49
N TRP A 186 1.68 9.43 25.10
CA TRP A 186 0.74 8.80 26.01
C TRP A 186 1.20 7.41 26.48
N GLU A 187 1.77 6.57 25.61
CA GLU A 187 2.35 5.28 25.99
C GLU A 187 3.50 5.47 27.00
N GLU A 188 4.39 6.44 26.76
CA GLU A 188 5.53 6.71 27.65
C GLU A 188 5.07 7.19 29.04
N THR A 189 4.01 7.99 29.10
CA THR A 189 3.49 8.55 30.37
C THR A 189 2.60 7.57 31.13
N SER A 190 1.80 6.76 30.43
CA SER A 190 0.88 5.80 31.03
C SER A 190 1.53 4.45 31.34
N GLY A 191 2.62 4.11 30.65
CA GLY A 191 3.25 2.79 30.73
C GLY A 191 2.39 1.66 30.17
N ARG A 192 1.38 1.97 29.34
CA ARG A 192 0.49 1.00 28.69
C ARG A 192 0.68 1.02 27.18
N ASP A 193 0.82 -0.18 26.62
CA ASP A 193 1.02 -0.35 25.19
C ASP A 193 -0.30 -0.18 24.42
N LEU A 194 -0.26 0.62 23.36
CA LEU A 194 -1.31 0.81 22.37
C LEU A 194 -0.94 0.08 21.07
N HIS A 195 -1.97 -0.46 20.43
CA HIS A 195 -1.86 -1.07 19.12
C HIS A 195 -2.60 -0.25 18.09
N MET A 196 -1.95 0.05 16.96
CA MET A 196 -2.49 0.93 15.93
C MET A 196 -2.66 0.20 14.60
N SER A 197 -3.78 0.43 13.93
CA SER A 197 -4.06 -0.09 12.60
C SER A 197 -4.94 0.89 11.81
N GLY A 198 -5.42 0.46 10.65
CA GLY A 198 -6.17 1.29 9.72
C GLY A 198 -5.34 1.74 8.52
N LEU A 199 -6.00 1.94 7.39
CA LEU A 199 -5.33 2.22 6.12
C LEU A 199 -4.46 3.49 6.15
N PRO A 200 -4.87 4.63 6.74
CA PRO A 200 -4.02 5.83 6.79
C PRO A 200 -2.72 5.59 7.57
N TRP A 201 -2.81 4.86 8.69
CA TRP A 201 -1.66 4.49 9.52
C TRP A 201 -0.66 3.64 8.74
N LEU A 202 -1.16 2.58 8.09
CA LEU A 202 -0.33 1.68 7.27
C LEU A 202 0.33 2.41 6.10
N ARG A 203 -0.38 3.36 5.46
CA ARG A 203 0.13 4.14 4.33
C ARG A 203 1.29 5.05 4.74
N ILE A 204 1.12 5.85 5.79
CA ILE A 204 2.18 6.77 6.23
C ILE A 204 3.36 6.00 6.80
N ALA A 205 3.12 4.92 7.53
CA ALA A 205 4.22 4.11 8.06
C ALA A 205 5.09 3.48 6.95
N ASN A 206 4.53 3.26 5.76
CA ASN A 206 5.27 2.92 4.56
C ASN A 206 5.89 4.17 3.90
N ALA A 207 5.11 5.22 3.64
CA ALA A 207 5.54 6.41 2.90
C ALA A 207 6.66 7.23 3.57
N SER A 208 6.60 7.46 4.89
CA SER A 208 7.62 8.23 5.62
C SER A 208 8.97 7.51 5.67
N LYS A 209 8.95 6.17 5.66
CA LYS A 209 10.15 5.34 5.54
C LYS A 209 10.71 5.34 4.12
N LEU A 210 9.85 5.44 3.10
CA LEU A 210 10.27 5.38 1.71
C LEU A 210 11.19 6.53 1.32
N GLU A 211 10.91 7.76 1.73
CA GLU A 211 11.79 8.89 1.39
C GLU A 211 13.22 8.66 1.91
N VAL A 212 13.33 8.27 3.19
CA VAL A 212 14.63 7.96 3.81
C VAL A 212 15.30 6.76 3.15
N GLU A 213 14.55 5.73 2.79
CA GLU A 213 15.06 4.54 2.10
C GLU A 213 15.51 4.81 0.68
N ILE A 214 14.82 5.68 -0.07
CA ILE A 214 15.24 6.12 -1.42
C ILE A 214 16.60 6.79 -1.34
N TYR A 215 16.77 7.77 -0.43
CA TYR A 215 18.05 8.45 -0.27
C TYR A 215 19.17 7.49 0.14
N LYS A 216 18.91 6.58 1.10
CA LYS A 216 19.87 5.56 1.51
C LYS A 216 20.23 4.61 0.37
N THR A 217 19.25 4.13 -0.37
CA THR A 217 19.43 3.18 -1.48
C THR A 217 20.21 3.83 -2.61
N VAL A 218 19.82 5.03 -3.04
CA VAL A 218 20.55 5.78 -4.08
C VAL A 218 21.99 6.06 -3.64
N ALA A 219 22.22 6.50 -2.40
CA ALA A 219 23.57 6.75 -1.88
C ALA A 219 24.42 5.47 -1.87
N LEU A 220 23.86 4.34 -1.43
CA LEU A 220 24.54 3.06 -1.40
C LEU A 220 24.83 2.53 -2.81
N THR A 221 23.86 2.62 -3.74
CA THR A 221 24.04 2.24 -5.14
C THR A 221 25.12 3.08 -5.82
N LEU A 222 25.18 4.39 -5.54
CA LEU A 222 26.24 5.26 -6.03
C LEU A 222 27.61 4.88 -5.46
N LEU A 223 27.69 4.59 -4.15
CA LEU A 223 28.93 4.14 -3.52
C LEU A 223 29.45 2.85 -4.18
N VAL A 224 28.59 1.85 -4.33
CA VAL A 224 28.94 0.58 -5.00
C VAL A 224 29.34 0.82 -6.45
N THR A 225 28.63 1.71 -7.16
CA THR A 225 28.95 2.08 -8.55
C THR A 225 30.32 2.74 -8.69
N VAL A 226 30.67 3.66 -7.77
CA VAL A 226 32.02 4.26 -7.72
C VAL A 226 33.08 3.19 -7.54
N ILE A 227 32.87 2.25 -6.63
CA ILE A 227 33.79 1.14 -6.37
C ILE A 227 33.96 0.28 -7.63
N ILE A 228 32.85 -0.14 -8.27
CA ILE A 228 32.88 -0.95 -9.49
C ILE A 228 33.63 -0.20 -10.61
N PHE A 229 33.26 1.06 -10.88
CA PHE A 229 33.94 1.84 -11.91
C PHE A 229 35.43 1.99 -11.62
N PHE A 230 35.80 2.28 -10.37
CA PHE A 230 37.21 2.39 -10.00
C PHE A 230 37.97 1.07 -10.17
N LEU A 231 37.37 -0.07 -9.78
CA LEU A 231 37.98 -1.39 -9.94
C LEU A 231 38.17 -1.78 -11.41
N PHE A 232 37.16 -1.56 -12.26
CA PHE A 232 37.18 -1.95 -13.67
C PHE A 232 37.99 -1.00 -14.55
N LEU A 233 37.85 0.32 -14.34
CA LEU A 233 38.51 1.33 -15.17
C LEU A 233 39.90 1.71 -14.64
N LYS A 234 40.19 1.45 -13.36
CA LYS A 234 41.44 1.82 -12.66
C LYS A 234 41.88 3.26 -12.93
N SER A 235 40.92 4.16 -13.13
CA SER A 235 41.16 5.53 -13.56
C SER A 235 40.12 6.47 -12.96
N PHE A 236 40.57 7.36 -12.06
CA PHE A 236 39.69 8.36 -11.44
C PHE A 236 38.95 9.20 -12.49
N ARG A 237 39.62 9.55 -13.60
CA ARG A 237 39.01 10.31 -14.69
C ARG A 237 37.88 9.53 -15.37
N ALA A 238 38.13 8.27 -15.72
CA ALA A 238 37.12 7.44 -16.37
C ALA A 238 35.94 7.15 -15.43
N THR A 239 36.22 6.94 -14.14
CA THR A 239 35.20 6.80 -13.09
C THR A 239 34.34 8.06 -12.98
N ALA A 240 34.94 9.25 -12.90
CA ALA A 240 34.20 10.51 -12.80
C ALA A 240 33.32 10.79 -14.04
N ILE A 241 33.83 10.50 -15.25
CA ILE A 241 33.05 10.63 -16.49
C ILE A 241 31.86 9.68 -16.49
N SER A 242 32.08 8.43 -16.07
CA SER A 242 31.01 7.42 -16.03
C SER A 242 29.95 7.78 -14.99
N LEU A 243 30.38 8.26 -13.80
CA LEU A 243 29.48 8.74 -12.77
C LEU A 243 28.63 9.92 -13.25
N LEU A 244 29.22 10.89 -13.94
CA LEU A 244 28.49 12.02 -14.51
C LEU A 244 27.37 11.56 -15.45
N ILE A 245 27.67 10.64 -16.37
CA ILE A 245 26.68 10.14 -17.34
C ILE A 245 25.53 9.43 -16.63
N VAL A 246 25.87 8.62 -15.62
CA VAL A 246 24.88 7.87 -14.84
C VAL A 246 24.00 8.80 -14.01
N MET A 247 24.57 9.83 -13.37
CA MET A 247 23.83 10.85 -12.64
C MET A 247 22.90 11.64 -13.56
N LEU A 248 23.36 12.02 -14.75
CA LEU A 248 22.51 12.66 -15.76
C LEU A 248 21.37 11.73 -16.20
N GLY A 249 21.62 10.43 -16.31
CA GLY A 249 20.60 9.42 -16.58
C GLY A 249 19.52 9.37 -15.50
N ALA A 250 19.91 9.41 -14.22
CA ALA A 250 18.97 9.45 -13.10
C ALA A 250 18.13 10.75 -13.11
N VAL A 251 18.74 11.90 -13.40
CA VAL A 251 18.02 13.18 -13.56
C VAL A 251 17.01 13.11 -14.72
N TRP A 252 17.39 12.49 -15.84
CA TRP A 252 16.47 12.29 -16.96
C TRP A 252 15.32 11.35 -16.58
N GLY A 253 15.56 10.34 -15.74
CA GLY A 253 14.49 9.47 -15.23
C GLY A 253 13.42 10.23 -14.45
N PHE A 254 13.84 11.07 -13.49
CA PHE A 254 12.91 11.96 -12.77
C PHE A 254 12.25 12.99 -13.70
N GLY A 255 12.97 13.53 -14.68
CA GLY A 255 12.40 14.47 -15.64
C GLY A 255 11.35 13.83 -16.55
N ILE A 256 11.58 12.60 -17.00
CA ILE A 256 10.59 11.81 -17.76
C ILE A 256 9.35 11.59 -16.90
N MET A 257 9.54 11.21 -15.64
CA MET A 257 8.46 11.02 -14.69
C MET A 257 7.59 12.28 -14.55
N GLY A 258 8.21 13.45 -14.35
CA GLY A 258 7.50 14.73 -14.29
C GLY A 258 6.85 15.14 -15.62
N LEU A 259 7.43 14.77 -16.76
CA LEU A 259 6.85 15.05 -18.08
C LEU A 259 5.53 14.31 -18.34
N PHE A 260 5.42 13.07 -17.84
CA PHE A 260 4.20 12.27 -17.96
C PHE A 260 3.22 12.52 -16.80
N GLY A 261 3.60 13.30 -15.78
CA GLY A 261 2.77 13.55 -14.61
C GLY A 261 2.64 12.32 -13.70
N PHE A 262 3.63 11.43 -13.71
CA PHE A 262 3.62 10.23 -12.89
C PHE A 262 4.13 10.52 -11.48
N ASN A 263 3.49 9.91 -10.47
CA ASN A 263 3.82 10.07 -9.06
C ASN A 263 4.81 9.00 -8.57
N ILE A 264 5.58 9.31 -7.51
CA ILE A 264 6.53 8.37 -6.89
C ILE A 264 5.76 7.37 -6.05
N THR A 265 5.74 6.14 -6.56
CA THR A 265 5.21 4.96 -5.93
C THR A 265 6.35 4.13 -5.36
N LEU A 266 6.02 3.12 -4.54
CA LEU A 266 6.99 2.14 -4.06
C LEU A 266 7.80 1.51 -5.21
N LEU A 267 7.15 1.22 -6.34
CA LEU A 267 7.81 0.63 -7.52
C LEU A 267 8.66 1.64 -8.28
N SER A 268 8.14 2.84 -8.54
CA SER A 268 8.88 3.86 -9.30
C SER A 268 10.06 4.45 -8.50
N SER A 269 10.06 4.31 -7.18
CA SER A 269 11.21 4.61 -6.31
C SER A 269 12.48 3.82 -6.65
N LEU A 270 12.36 2.65 -7.30
CA LEU A 270 13.48 1.80 -7.71
C LEU A 270 14.13 2.25 -9.02
N VAL A 271 13.49 3.15 -9.77
CA VAL A 271 13.95 3.60 -11.09
C VAL A 271 15.34 4.25 -11.03
N PRO A 272 15.67 5.18 -10.11
CA PRO A 272 17.00 5.79 -10.10
C PRO A 272 18.14 4.80 -9.82
N PRO A 273 18.07 3.94 -8.78
CA PRO A 273 19.05 2.85 -8.59
C PRO A 273 19.18 1.93 -9.81
N LEU A 274 18.05 1.59 -10.45
CA LEU A 274 18.01 0.73 -11.63
C LEU A 274 18.72 1.36 -12.83
N ILE A 275 18.47 2.63 -13.11
CA ILE A 275 19.15 3.40 -14.14
C ILE A 275 20.66 3.44 -13.88
N ILE A 276 21.06 3.63 -12.63
CA ILE A 276 22.47 3.63 -12.23
C ILE A 276 23.14 2.30 -12.59
N VAL A 277 22.52 1.18 -12.21
CA VAL A 277 23.04 -0.16 -12.49
C VAL A 277 23.11 -0.45 -13.99
N ILE A 278 22.10 -0.08 -14.78
CA ILE A 278 22.08 -0.33 -16.24
C ILE A 278 23.06 0.59 -16.99
N GLY A 279 23.31 1.80 -16.50
CA GLY A 279 24.26 2.73 -17.09
C GLY A 279 25.73 2.30 -16.93
N VAL A 280 26.04 1.50 -15.91
CA VAL A 280 27.40 1.03 -15.62
C VAL A 280 28.01 0.23 -16.77
N PRO A 281 27.38 -0.87 -17.27
CA PRO A 281 27.89 -1.61 -18.43
C PRO A 281 28.09 -0.75 -19.67
N ASN A 282 27.18 0.19 -19.95
CA ASN A 282 27.27 1.08 -21.11
C ASN A 282 28.57 1.91 -21.07
N CYS A 283 28.85 2.53 -19.92
CA CYS A 283 30.06 3.32 -19.73
C CYS A 283 31.32 2.43 -19.79
N ILE A 284 31.33 1.30 -19.07
CA ILE A 284 32.47 0.37 -19.05
C ILE A 284 32.80 -0.14 -20.45
N TYR A 285 31.80 -0.58 -21.21
CA TYR A 285 32.02 -1.17 -22.53
C TYR A 285 32.51 -0.13 -23.55
N LEU A 286 31.91 1.08 -23.56
CA LEU A 286 32.35 2.18 -24.41
C LEU A 286 33.78 2.64 -24.08
N ILE A 287 34.08 2.84 -22.81
CA ILE A 287 35.39 3.35 -22.36
C ILE A 287 36.48 2.28 -22.55
N ASN A 288 36.23 1.03 -22.19
CA ASN A 288 37.20 -0.05 -22.38
C ASN A 288 37.51 -0.26 -23.86
N LYS A 289 36.49 -0.17 -24.74
CA LYS A 289 36.74 -0.23 -26.18
C LYS A 289 37.58 0.96 -26.66
N TYR A 290 37.30 2.16 -26.15
CA TYR A 290 38.11 3.34 -26.46
C TYR A 290 39.58 3.12 -26.07
N HIS A 291 39.83 2.65 -24.85
CA HIS A 291 41.18 2.31 -24.37
C HIS A 291 41.87 1.25 -25.24
N GLN A 292 41.16 0.18 -25.61
CA GLN A 292 41.69 -0.88 -26.48
C GLN A 292 42.07 -0.36 -27.88
N GLU A 293 41.18 0.40 -28.54
CA GLU A 293 41.46 0.93 -29.89
C GLU A 293 42.56 2.00 -29.85
N TYR A 294 42.61 2.81 -28.79
CA TYR A 294 43.70 3.75 -28.58
C TYR A 294 45.05 3.04 -28.41
N LYS A 295 45.11 1.95 -27.64
CA LYS A 295 46.32 1.12 -27.47
C LYS A 295 46.85 0.56 -28.80
N LYS A 296 45.97 0.23 -29.75
CA LYS A 296 46.36 -0.36 -31.04
C LYS A 296 47.06 0.60 -31.99
N HIS A 297 46.67 1.87 -32.03
CA HIS A 297 47.14 2.78 -33.08
C HIS A 297 47.42 4.22 -32.62
N GLY A 298 47.27 4.54 -31.33
CA GLY A 298 47.63 5.84 -30.72
C GLY A 298 46.85 7.07 -31.24
N LYS A 299 45.80 6.86 -32.04
CA LYS A 299 45.05 7.93 -32.73
C LYS A 299 43.67 8.11 -32.09
N GLN A 300 43.56 9.08 -31.19
CA GLN A 300 42.35 9.39 -30.40
C GLN A 300 41.06 9.48 -31.22
N ILE A 301 41.05 10.30 -32.28
CA ILE A 301 39.86 10.48 -33.13
C ILE A 301 39.45 9.18 -33.83
N LYS A 302 40.43 8.37 -34.28
CA LYS A 302 40.13 7.08 -34.91
C LYS A 302 39.58 6.07 -33.91
N ALA A 303 40.07 6.08 -32.66
CA ALA A 303 39.56 5.22 -31.59
C ALA A 303 38.11 5.58 -31.26
N ILE A 304 37.79 6.88 -31.12
CA ILE A 304 36.43 7.36 -30.89
C ILE A 304 35.49 6.97 -32.04
N GLN A 305 35.94 7.12 -33.30
CA GLN A 305 35.19 6.67 -34.48
C GLN A 305 34.86 5.18 -34.42
N ARG A 306 35.84 4.34 -34.04
CA ARG A 306 35.67 2.90 -33.91
C ARG A 306 34.72 2.49 -32.78
N VAL A 307 34.77 3.20 -31.66
CA VAL A 307 33.83 2.99 -30.54
C VAL A 307 32.41 3.27 -31.00
N VAL A 308 32.14 4.44 -31.56
CA VAL A 308 30.79 4.79 -32.03
C VAL A 308 30.30 3.83 -33.13
N SER A 309 31.16 3.45 -34.09
CA SER A 309 30.74 2.60 -35.21
C SER A 309 30.52 1.14 -34.84
N LYS A 310 31.36 0.58 -33.94
CA LYS A 310 31.31 -0.86 -33.61
C LYS A 310 30.53 -1.13 -32.33
N VAL A 311 30.76 -0.32 -31.31
CA VAL A 311 30.11 -0.50 -30.00
C VAL A 311 28.75 0.17 -29.96
N GLY A 312 28.56 1.29 -30.68
CA GLY A 312 27.26 1.98 -30.69
C GLY A 312 26.10 1.09 -31.12
N TYR A 313 26.28 0.25 -32.16
CA TYR A 313 25.23 -0.69 -32.59
C TYR A 313 24.98 -1.80 -31.57
N ILE A 314 26.04 -2.39 -31.00
CA ILE A 314 25.92 -3.43 -29.97
C ILE A 314 25.19 -2.87 -28.75
N ALA A 315 25.62 -1.70 -28.26
CA ALA A 315 25.00 -1.01 -27.15
C ALA A 315 23.55 -0.62 -27.45
N PHE A 316 23.23 -0.20 -28.67
CA PHE A 316 21.85 0.10 -29.05
C PHE A 316 20.95 -1.12 -28.94
N ILE A 317 21.37 -2.27 -29.49
CA ILE A 317 20.59 -3.51 -29.42
C ILE A 317 20.42 -3.97 -27.98
N THR A 318 21.49 -3.97 -27.17
CA THR A 318 21.40 -4.40 -25.76
C THR A 318 20.48 -3.50 -24.93
N ASN A 319 20.56 -2.18 -25.11
CA ASN A 319 19.67 -1.26 -24.39
C ASN A 319 18.23 -1.35 -24.89
N THR A 320 18.03 -1.54 -26.21
CA THR A 320 16.68 -1.73 -26.78
C THR A 320 16.04 -3.01 -26.26
N THR A 321 16.76 -4.12 -26.19
CA THR A 321 16.21 -5.37 -25.63
C THR A 321 15.83 -5.23 -24.16
N THR A 322 16.64 -4.52 -23.37
CA THR A 322 16.31 -4.24 -21.95
C THR A 322 15.12 -3.30 -21.84
N ALA A 323 15.08 -2.23 -22.64
CA ALA A 323 13.98 -1.27 -22.67
C ALA A 323 12.66 -1.93 -23.10
N LEU A 324 12.68 -2.88 -24.03
CA LEU A 324 11.51 -3.69 -24.39
C LEU A 324 11.08 -4.64 -23.26
N GLY A 325 12.04 -5.19 -22.51
CA GLY A 325 11.75 -6.00 -21.31
C GLY A 325 10.95 -5.22 -20.26
N PHE A 326 11.34 -3.98 -19.96
CA PHE A 326 10.54 -3.09 -19.09
C PHE A 326 9.27 -2.59 -19.79
N GLY A 327 9.33 -2.35 -21.10
CA GLY A 327 8.17 -1.96 -21.90
C GLY A 327 7.06 -3.02 -21.89
N ALA A 328 7.37 -4.29 -21.64
CA ALA A 328 6.35 -5.34 -21.50
C ALA A 328 5.38 -5.08 -20.34
N PHE A 329 5.77 -4.33 -19.30
CA PHE A 329 4.85 -3.94 -18.22
C PHE A 329 3.70 -3.05 -18.69
N THR A 330 3.84 -2.37 -19.83
CA THR A 330 2.74 -1.58 -20.44
C THR A 330 1.58 -2.45 -20.93
N LEU A 331 1.78 -3.76 -21.05
CA LEU A 331 0.73 -4.72 -21.42
C LEU A 331 -0.04 -5.24 -20.19
N THR A 332 0.34 -4.83 -18.99
CA THR A 332 -0.33 -5.24 -17.74
C THR A 332 -1.49 -4.31 -17.43
N SER A 333 -2.40 -4.78 -16.57
CA SER A 333 -3.58 -4.03 -16.15
C SER A 333 -3.34 -3.09 -14.95
N SER A 334 -2.14 -3.09 -14.36
CA SER A 334 -1.82 -2.24 -13.20
C SER A 334 -1.14 -0.95 -13.66
N GLU A 335 -1.77 0.19 -13.40
CA GLU A 335 -1.27 1.52 -13.77
C GLU A 335 0.15 1.77 -13.23
N ASN A 336 0.42 1.37 -11.98
CA ASN A 336 1.74 1.50 -11.37
C ASN A 336 2.84 0.71 -12.11
N LEU A 337 2.51 -0.47 -12.64
CA LEU A 337 3.45 -1.25 -13.44
C LEU A 337 3.64 -0.65 -14.82
N VAL A 338 2.57 -0.11 -15.42
CA VAL A 338 2.63 0.60 -16.70
C VAL A 338 3.55 1.81 -16.58
N ASP A 339 3.35 2.67 -15.59
CA ASP A 339 4.15 3.87 -15.32
C ASP A 339 5.62 3.49 -15.11
N PHE A 340 5.88 2.51 -14.25
CA PHE A 340 7.23 1.99 -14.01
C PHE A 340 7.89 1.48 -15.30
N GLY A 341 7.15 0.75 -16.13
CA GLY A 341 7.60 0.23 -17.41
C GLY A 341 7.95 1.32 -18.42
N VAL A 342 7.09 2.33 -18.57
CA VAL A 342 7.30 3.49 -19.46
C VAL A 342 8.52 4.29 -19.01
N ILE A 343 8.58 4.68 -17.74
CA ILE A 343 9.69 5.47 -17.19
C ILE A 343 11.01 4.70 -17.37
N SER A 344 11.06 3.43 -16.98
CA SER A 344 12.27 2.60 -17.07
C SER A 344 12.73 2.45 -18.52
N SER A 345 11.81 2.12 -19.45
CA SER A 345 12.12 1.93 -20.86
C SER A 345 12.72 3.19 -21.51
N LEU A 346 12.08 4.35 -21.31
CA LEU A 346 12.55 5.63 -21.83
C LEU A 346 13.87 6.06 -21.18
N SER A 347 14.01 5.85 -19.87
CA SER A 347 15.24 6.20 -19.14
C SER A 347 16.44 5.38 -19.59
N ILE A 348 16.27 4.08 -19.84
CA ILE A 348 17.32 3.21 -20.39
C ILE A 348 17.80 3.72 -21.75
N MET A 349 16.85 4.08 -22.63
CA MET A 349 17.17 4.68 -23.92
C MET A 349 17.84 6.06 -23.77
N GLY A 350 17.41 6.86 -22.80
CA GLY A 350 18.03 8.13 -22.44
C GLY A 350 19.49 7.96 -21.99
N VAL A 351 19.77 7.00 -21.12
CA VAL A 351 21.13 6.67 -20.66
C VAL A 351 22.01 6.18 -21.80
N PHE A 352 21.46 5.36 -22.71
CA PHE A 352 22.16 4.97 -23.93
C PHE A 352 22.56 6.20 -24.75
N LEU A 353 21.61 7.13 -25.02
CA LEU A 353 21.86 8.36 -25.77
C LEU A 353 22.92 9.24 -25.08
N LEU A 354 22.81 9.43 -23.76
CA LEU A 354 23.79 10.16 -22.98
C LEU A 354 25.17 9.52 -23.10
N SER A 355 25.29 8.20 -22.96
CA SER A 355 26.57 7.49 -23.01
C SER A 355 27.23 7.55 -24.40
N ILE A 356 26.47 7.33 -25.49
CA ILE A 356 27.02 7.31 -26.85
C ILE A 356 27.38 8.71 -27.36
N ILE A 357 26.82 9.77 -26.78
CA ILE A 357 27.14 11.16 -27.12
C ILE A 357 28.26 11.69 -26.21
N LEU A 358 28.09 11.60 -24.89
CA LEU A 358 29.00 12.21 -23.92
C LEU A 358 30.35 11.50 -23.86
N VAL A 359 30.40 10.16 -23.91
CA VAL A 359 31.70 9.45 -23.85
C VAL A 359 32.61 9.90 -25.00
N PRO A 360 32.20 9.86 -26.29
CA PRO A 360 33.01 10.38 -27.40
C PRO A 360 33.42 11.84 -27.25
N ILE A 361 32.49 12.72 -26.84
CA ILE A 361 32.76 14.16 -26.79
C ILE A 361 33.73 14.48 -25.67
N ILE A 362 33.51 13.96 -24.45
CA ILE A 362 34.39 14.21 -23.31
C ILE A 362 35.78 13.65 -23.60
N TYR A 363 35.87 12.40 -24.07
CA TYR A 363 37.15 11.81 -24.45
C TYR A 363 37.81 12.47 -25.66
N SER A 364 37.14 13.35 -26.39
CA SER A 364 37.76 14.15 -27.45
C SER A 364 38.43 15.44 -26.95
N TYR A 365 38.11 15.87 -25.73
CA TYR A 365 38.73 17.03 -25.06
C TYR A 365 39.77 16.61 -24.02
N VAL A 366 39.61 15.43 -23.42
CA VAL A 366 40.53 14.93 -22.39
C VAL A 366 41.81 14.39 -23.03
N SER A 367 42.95 14.59 -22.36
CA SER A 367 44.23 14.03 -22.77
C SER A 367 44.18 12.49 -22.88
N PRO A 368 45.02 11.88 -23.73
CA PRO A 368 44.99 10.44 -23.94
C PRO A 368 45.19 9.62 -22.65
N PRO A 369 44.61 8.41 -22.58
CA PRO A 369 44.74 7.56 -21.39
C PRO A 369 46.21 7.18 -21.15
N LYS A 370 46.66 7.26 -19.89
CA LYS A 370 48.00 6.81 -19.44
C LYS A 370 48.11 5.29 -19.51
N GLU A 371 49.33 4.74 -19.72
CA GLU A 371 49.57 3.30 -19.90
C GLU A 371 49.05 2.40 -18.75
N ARG A 372 49.05 2.88 -17.50
CA ARG A 372 48.45 2.16 -16.36
C ARG A 372 46.96 1.84 -16.56
N HIS A 373 46.26 2.61 -17.37
CA HIS A 373 44.84 2.40 -17.70
C HIS A 373 44.63 1.43 -18.88
N LEU A 374 45.68 0.76 -19.36
CA LEU A 374 45.63 -0.14 -20.52
C LEU A 374 45.98 -1.60 -20.19
N ASN A 375 46.34 -1.89 -18.93
CA ASN A 375 46.81 -3.21 -18.45
C ASN A 375 45.76 -3.94 -17.58
N HIS A 376 44.48 -3.63 -17.77
CA HIS A 376 43.38 -4.26 -17.02
C HIS A 376 43.02 -5.68 -17.50
N PHE A 377 43.83 -6.31 -18.37
CA PHE A 377 43.56 -7.63 -18.94
C PHE A 377 44.37 -8.80 -18.36
N ASP A 378 45.38 -8.55 -17.52
CA ASP A 378 46.28 -9.60 -17.02
C ASP A 378 46.08 -9.85 -15.51
N VAL A 379 44.87 -10.21 -15.10
CA VAL A 379 44.62 -10.67 -13.72
C VAL A 379 44.65 -12.20 -13.74
N GLY A 380 45.70 -12.83 -13.21
CA GLY A 380 45.95 -14.27 -13.35
C GLY A 380 44.79 -15.17 -12.89
N TRP A 381 44.02 -14.75 -11.87
CA TRP A 381 42.83 -15.51 -11.45
C TRP A 381 41.72 -15.53 -12.52
N LEU A 382 41.58 -14.44 -13.28
CA LEU A 382 40.55 -14.28 -14.32
C LEU A 382 40.90 -15.17 -15.52
N VAL A 383 42.18 -15.20 -15.89
CA VAL A 383 42.70 -16.09 -16.94
C VAL A 383 42.46 -17.53 -16.56
N ASN A 384 42.85 -17.95 -15.34
CA ASN A 384 42.61 -19.31 -14.87
C ASN A 384 41.11 -19.67 -14.82
N PHE A 385 40.24 -18.72 -14.48
CA PHE A 385 38.79 -18.93 -14.49
C PHE A 385 38.25 -19.09 -15.92
N LEU A 386 38.74 -18.29 -16.88
CA LEU A 386 38.39 -18.42 -18.29
C LEU A 386 38.88 -19.75 -18.86
N ASP A 387 40.11 -20.16 -18.55
CA ASP A 387 40.66 -21.46 -18.96
C ASP A 387 39.84 -22.62 -18.38
N PHE A 388 39.35 -22.48 -17.14
CA PHE A 388 38.41 -23.43 -16.54
C PHE A 388 37.09 -23.50 -17.32
N LEU A 389 36.50 -22.35 -17.69
CA LEU A 389 35.27 -22.30 -18.47
C LEU A 389 35.46 -22.92 -19.87
N ASP A 390 36.53 -22.57 -20.56
CA ASP A 390 36.87 -23.12 -21.89
C ASP A 390 37.05 -24.64 -21.80
N ASN A 391 37.83 -25.12 -20.84
CA ASN A 391 38.02 -26.56 -20.64
C ASN A 391 36.73 -27.29 -20.22
N ALA A 392 35.85 -26.65 -19.45
CA ALA A 392 34.57 -27.22 -19.06
C ALA A 392 33.62 -27.35 -20.27
N VAL A 393 33.56 -26.33 -21.12
CA VAL A 393 32.69 -26.31 -22.30
C VAL A 393 33.23 -27.19 -23.42
N GLU A 394 34.53 -27.16 -23.70
CA GLU A 394 35.13 -27.93 -24.80
C GLU A 394 35.28 -29.42 -24.46
N ASN A 395 35.87 -29.74 -23.31
CA ASN A 395 36.24 -31.12 -22.97
C ASN A 395 35.18 -31.85 -22.13
N HIS A 396 34.26 -31.12 -21.49
CA HIS A 396 33.27 -31.69 -20.58
C HIS A 396 31.81 -31.36 -20.93
N ARG A 397 31.50 -31.00 -22.18
CA ARG A 397 30.15 -30.61 -22.64
C ARG A 397 29.01 -31.53 -22.19
N LYS A 398 29.21 -32.85 -22.14
CA LYS A 398 28.18 -33.81 -21.67
C LYS A 398 27.83 -33.59 -20.19
N LYS A 399 28.84 -33.33 -19.35
CA LYS A 399 28.64 -33.01 -17.94
C LYS A 399 27.94 -31.65 -17.79
N VAL A 400 28.33 -30.66 -18.61
CA VAL A 400 27.67 -29.34 -18.64
C VAL A 400 26.19 -29.50 -18.96
N TYR A 401 25.82 -30.18 -20.04
CA TYR A 401 24.42 -30.41 -20.39
C TYR A 401 23.65 -31.18 -19.33
N LEU A 402 24.26 -32.20 -18.71
CA LEU A 402 23.64 -32.96 -17.62
C LEU A 402 23.36 -32.07 -16.41
N ILE A 403 24.35 -31.32 -15.94
CA ILE A 403 24.23 -30.43 -14.78
C ILE A 403 23.20 -29.34 -15.05
N THR A 404 23.27 -28.69 -16.23
CA THR A 404 22.28 -27.67 -16.62
C THR A 404 20.88 -28.27 -16.71
N SER A 405 20.71 -29.48 -17.25
CA SER A 405 19.39 -30.13 -17.32
C SER A 405 18.84 -30.44 -15.92
N ILE A 406 19.68 -30.95 -15.01
CA ILE A 406 19.29 -31.18 -13.61
C ILE A 406 18.90 -29.86 -12.94
N ALA A 407 19.66 -28.78 -13.15
CA ALA A 407 19.36 -27.47 -12.62
C ALA A 407 18.02 -26.92 -13.17
N VAL A 408 17.75 -27.06 -14.46
CA VAL A 408 16.48 -26.67 -15.07
C VAL A 408 15.32 -27.49 -14.51
N ILE A 409 15.45 -28.82 -14.41
CA ILE A 409 14.39 -29.68 -13.84
C ILE A 409 14.11 -29.28 -12.39
N THR A 410 15.16 -29.00 -11.62
CA THR A 410 15.03 -28.57 -10.22
C THR A 410 14.36 -27.19 -10.13
N ALA A 411 14.70 -26.25 -11.02
CA ALA A 411 14.06 -24.94 -11.10
C ALA A 411 12.57 -25.04 -11.51
N VAL A 412 12.23 -25.91 -12.46
CA VAL A 412 10.84 -26.17 -12.87
C VAL A 412 10.04 -26.80 -11.73
N TYR A 413 10.62 -27.75 -10.99
CA TYR A 413 10.01 -28.29 -9.78
C TYR A 413 9.88 -27.23 -8.66
N GLY A 414 10.87 -26.33 -8.52
CA GLY A 414 10.79 -25.19 -7.62
C GLY A 414 9.66 -24.21 -8.01
N MET A 415 9.41 -24.04 -9.30
CA MET A 415 8.33 -23.19 -9.81
C MET A 415 6.95 -23.70 -9.37
N SER A 416 6.74 -25.02 -9.27
CA SER A 416 5.46 -25.57 -8.76
C SER A 416 5.26 -25.40 -7.26
N LYS A 417 6.26 -24.89 -6.53
CA LYS A 417 6.20 -24.60 -5.09
C LYS A 417 5.96 -23.10 -4.80
N ILE A 418 5.88 -22.25 -5.84
CA ILE A 418 5.63 -20.82 -5.67
C ILE A 418 4.15 -20.63 -5.28
N GLU A 419 3.92 -20.04 -4.11
CA GLU A 419 2.59 -19.66 -3.63
C GLU A 419 2.40 -18.15 -3.83
N THR A 420 1.20 -17.73 -4.22
CA THR A 420 0.85 -16.30 -4.31
C THR A 420 0.49 -15.78 -2.92
N ALA A 421 1.36 -14.97 -2.34
CA ALA A 421 1.06 -14.21 -1.14
C ALA A 421 0.28 -12.95 -1.53
N GLY A 422 -0.92 -12.79 -0.98
CA GLY A 422 -1.76 -11.59 -1.16
C GLY A 422 -2.31 -11.09 0.18
N ASN A 423 -1.62 -11.42 1.28
CA ASN A 423 -2.02 -11.03 2.62
C ASN A 423 -1.25 -9.76 3.03
N ILE A 424 -1.89 -8.87 3.80
CA ILE A 424 -1.40 -7.52 4.12
C ILE A 424 -0.07 -7.58 4.87
N THR A 425 0.14 -8.64 5.66
CA THR A 425 1.35 -8.76 6.48
C THR A 425 2.55 -9.41 5.77
N ALA A 426 2.40 -9.88 4.53
CA ALA A 426 3.45 -10.61 3.80
C ALA A 426 4.74 -9.78 3.64
N ASP A 427 4.59 -8.49 3.37
CA ASP A 427 5.70 -7.59 3.05
C ASP A 427 6.42 -7.09 4.31
N PHE A 428 5.83 -7.29 5.48
CA PHE A 428 6.39 -6.82 6.74
C PHE A 428 7.23 -7.90 7.43
N ASN A 429 8.42 -7.51 7.87
CA ASN A 429 9.21 -8.35 8.77
C ASN A 429 8.41 -8.62 10.06
N LYS A 430 8.43 -9.86 10.57
CA LYS A 430 7.75 -10.27 11.81
C LYS A 430 8.13 -9.46 13.05
N ASN A 431 9.30 -8.81 13.04
CA ASN A 431 9.76 -7.94 14.12
C ASN A 431 9.24 -6.49 14.01
N ASN A 432 8.64 -6.11 12.89
CA ASN A 432 8.10 -4.76 12.66
C ASN A 432 6.89 -4.52 13.58
N PRO A 433 6.78 -3.37 14.26
CA PRO A 433 5.60 -3.00 15.07
C PRO A 433 4.28 -3.15 14.31
N ILE A 434 4.23 -2.72 13.05
CA ILE A 434 3.02 -2.81 12.21
C ILE A 434 2.52 -4.26 12.08
N TYR A 435 3.45 -5.20 11.87
CA TYR A 435 3.11 -6.62 11.79
C TYR A 435 2.48 -7.11 13.10
N LYS A 436 3.04 -6.69 14.24
CA LYS A 436 2.55 -7.09 15.56
C LYS A 436 1.16 -6.52 15.84
N ASP A 437 0.91 -5.27 15.47
CA ASP A 437 -0.38 -4.61 15.67
C ASP A 437 -1.46 -5.25 14.80
N VAL A 438 -1.21 -5.49 13.52
CA VAL A 438 -2.17 -6.20 12.65
C VAL A 438 -2.50 -7.59 13.23
N LYS A 439 -1.49 -8.34 13.69
CA LYS A 439 -1.72 -9.64 14.36
C LYS A 439 -2.36 -9.52 15.74
N TYR A 440 -2.30 -8.36 16.39
CA TYR A 440 -3.03 -8.10 17.63
C TYR A 440 -4.52 -7.92 17.35
N PHE A 441 -4.88 -7.05 16.41
CA PHE A 441 -6.28 -6.84 16.01
C PHE A 441 -6.92 -8.12 15.47
N GLU A 442 -6.21 -8.90 14.66
CA GLU A 442 -6.69 -10.20 14.16
C GLU A 442 -7.05 -11.15 15.32
N ARG A 443 -6.20 -11.24 16.35
CA ARG A 443 -6.41 -12.14 17.49
C ARG A 443 -7.49 -11.66 18.44
N LYS A 444 -7.61 -10.35 18.66
CA LYS A 444 -8.56 -9.78 19.64
C LYS A 444 -9.94 -9.55 19.04
N PHE A 445 -10.03 -9.07 17.80
CA PHE A 445 -11.29 -8.68 17.14
C PHE A 445 -11.76 -9.66 16.05
N GLY A 446 -10.96 -10.68 15.71
CA GLY A 446 -11.36 -11.76 14.80
C GLY A 446 -11.13 -11.47 13.31
N GLY A 447 -10.54 -10.32 12.97
CA GLY A 447 -10.22 -9.97 11.58
C GLY A 447 -9.67 -8.56 11.42
N VAL A 448 -9.05 -8.30 10.26
CA VAL A 448 -8.40 -7.01 9.91
C VAL A 448 -8.62 -6.58 8.46
N VAL A 449 -9.09 -7.48 7.59
CA VAL A 449 -9.29 -7.21 6.16
C VAL A 449 -10.80 -7.07 5.89
N PRO A 450 -11.30 -5.89 5.50
CA PRO A 450 -12.74 -5.69 5.35
C PRO A 450 -13.32 -6.52 4.20
N MET A 451 -14.46 -7.14 4.47
CA MET A 451 -15.35 -7.82 3.53
C MET A 451 -16.76 -7.29 3.77
N ASP A 452 -17.42 -6.85 2.71
CA ASP A 452 -18.74 -6.24 2.77
C ASP A 452 -19.72 -7.03 1.91
N ILE A 453 -20.90 -7.27 2.45
CA ILE A 453 -22.00 -7.93 1.74
C ILE A 453 -23.11 -6.90 1.60
N VAL A 454 -23.40 -6.48 0.36
CA VAL A 454 -24.46 -5.53 0.06
C VAL A 454 -25.66 -6.29 -0.46
N ILE A 455 -26.80 -6.12 0.20
CA ILE A 455 -28.05 -6.78 -0.12
C ILE A 455 -29.02 -5.73 -0.65
N ASP A 456 -29.39 -5.84 -1.91
CA ASP A 456 -30.42 -5.03 -2.56
C ASP A 456 -31.76 -5.79 -2.61
N THR A 457 -32.79 -5.21 -2.02
CA THR A 457 -34.16 -5.77 -2.03
C THR A 457 -34.99 -5.40 -3.26
N LYS A 458 -34.43 -4.59 -4.17
CA LYS A 458 -35.05 -4.04 -5.39
C LYS A 458 -36.32 -3.22 -5.13
N ARG A 459 -36.57 -2.85 -3.87
CA ARG A 459 -37.77 -2.14 -3.42
C ARG A 459 -37.41 -1.11 -2.35
N GLU A 460 -37.90 0.10 -2.53
CA GLU A 460 -37.83 1.15 -1.51
C GLU A 460 -38.47 0.69 -0.20
N GLY A 461 -37.81 0.98 0.93
CA GLY A 461 -38.20 0.52 2.26
C GLY A 461 -38.15 -1.02 2.44
N GLY A 462 -37.52 -1.75 1.51
CA GLY A 462 -37.46 -3.21 1.59
C GLY A 462 -36.74 -3.71 2.85
N MET A 463 -35.70 -3.01 3.31
CA MET A 463 -34.95 -3.36 4.51
C MET A 463 -35.65 -2.99 5.82
N GLU A 464 -36.78 -2.28 5.77
CA GLU A 464 -37.64 -2.08 6.94
C GLU A 464 -38.50 -3.30 7.25
N ARG A 465 -38.64 -4.25 6.31
CA ARG A 465 -39.48 -5.43 6.49
C ARG A 465 -38.80 -6.42 7.43
N LEU A 466 -39.51 -6.84 8.49
CA LEU A 466 -39.00 -7.83 9.45
C LEU A 466 -38.56 -9.15 8.81
N THR A 467 -39.19 -9.56 7.71
CA THR A 467 -38.76 -10.76 6.96
C THR A 467 -37.36 -10.62 6.39
N ASN A 468 -36.99 -9.42 5.92
CA ASN A 468 -35.66 -9.15 5.38
C ASN A 468 -34.65 -8.98 6.52
N LEU A 469 -35.01 -8.25 7.58
CA LEU A 469 -34.16 -8.13 8.78
C LEU A 469 -33.83 -9.49 9.42
N ARG A 470 -34.79 -10.42 9.47
CA ARG A 470 -34.55 -11.80 9.97
C ARG A 470 -33.62 -12.61 9.06
N ARG A 471 -33.69 -12.41 7.74
CA ARG A 471 -32.74 -13.04 6.82
C ARG A 471 -31.33 -12.47 7.01
N VAL A 472 -31.21 -11.14 7.17
CA VAL A 472 -29.94 -10.49 7.50
C VAL A 472 -29.39 -11.04 8.83
N GLU A 473 -30.21 -11.16 9.87
CA GLU A 473 -29.83 -11.76 11.16
C GLU A 473 -29.36 -13.21 10.99
N GLN A 474 -30.12 -14.04 10.26
CA GLN A 474 -29.73 -15.42 9.99
C GLN A 474 -28.37 -15.52 9.28
N LEU A 475 -28.09 -14.61 8.34
CA LEU A 475 -26.78 -14.55 7.69
C LEU A 475 -25.69 -14.11 8.67
N GLN A 476 -25.92 -13.09 9.51
CA GLN A 476 -24.97 -12.66 10.53
C GLN A 476 -24.62 -13.80 11.50
N ASP A 477 -25.63 -14.50 12.02
CA ASP A 477 -25.44 -15.61 12.95
C ASP A 477 -24.62 -16.74 12.30
N SER A 478 -24.84 -17.00 11.00
CA SER A 478 -24.09 -18.01 10.25
C SER A 478 -22.63 -17.60 9.99
N LEU A 479 -22.39 -16.31 9.74
CA LEU A 479 -21.05 -15.76 9.55
C LEU A 479 -20.25 -15.73 10.86
N GLU A 480 -20.89 -15.46 12.00
CA GLU A 480 -20.26 -15.43 13.33
C GLU A 480 -19.72 -16.82 13.76
N LEU A 481 -20.24 -17.90 13.18
CA LEU A 481 -19.71 -19.26 13.41
C LEU A 481 -18.37 -19.54 12.70
N MET A 482 -17.95 -18.67 11.78
CA MET A 482 -16.68 -18.82 11.06
C MET A 482 -15.54 -18.19 11.86
N PRO A 483 -14.55 -18.97 12.33
CA PRO A 483 -13.45 -18.45 13.15
C PRO A 483 -12.52 -17.48 12.40
N GLU A 484 -12.55 -17.49 11.07
CA GLU A 484 -11.76 -16.59 10.23
C GLU A 484 -12.42 -15.22 10.00
N LEU A 485 -13.61 -14.98 10.55
CA LEU A 485 -14.36 -13.74 10.43
C LEU A 485 -14.57 -13.07 11.80
N SER A 486 -14.54 -11.74 11.82
CA SER A 486 -14.96 -10.95 12.97
C SER A 486 -16.48 -11.04 13.17
N ARG A 487 -16.97 -10.50 14.29
CA ARG A 487 -18.40 -10.28 14.46
C ARG A 487 -18.95 -9.42 13.29
N PRO A 488 -19.97 -9.87 12.56
CA PRO A 488 -20.58 -9.07 11.49
C PRO A 488 -21.44 -7.94 12.07
N LEU A 489 -21.38 -6.75 11.48
CA LEU A 489 -22.20 -5.59 11.84
C LEU A 489 -23.20 -5.27 10.73
N SER A 490 -24.47 -5.04 11.08
CA SER A 490 -25.51 -4.67 10.12
C SER A 490 -26.60 -3.76 10.71
N ILE A 491 -27.56 -3.34 9.88
CA ILE A 491 -28.77 -2.61 10.32
C ILE A 491 -29.57 -3.36 11.40
N VAL A 492 -29.48 -4.69 11.47
CA VAL A 492 -30.13 -5.51 12.50
C VAL A 492 -29.63 -5.13 13.89
N ASP A 493 -28.33 -4.88 14.06
CA ASP A 493 -27.75 -4.48 15.34
C ASP A 493 -28.31 -3.14 15.82
N PHE A 494 -28.50 -2.19 14.90
CA PHE A 494 -29.14 -0.93 15.21
C PHE A 494 -30.61 -1.10 15.61
N VAL A 495 -31.37 -1.96 14.92
CA VAL A 495 -32.77 -2.24 15.27
C VAL A 495 -32.88 -2.92 16.65
N LYS A 496 -31.99 -3.87 16.96
CA LYS A 496 -31.88 -4.51 18.28
C LYS A 496 -31.56 -3.48 19.35
N PHE A 497 -30.62 -2.58 19.07
CA PHE A 497 -30.21 -1.52 19.97
C PHE A 497 -31.34 -0.51 20.25
N ALA A 498 -32.10 -0.13 19.21
CA ALA A 498 -33.28 0.71 19.35
C ALA A 498 -34.35 0.03 20.22
N LYS A 499 -34.63 -1.27 20.02
CA LYS A 499 -35.58 -2.04 20.84
C LYS A 499 -35.13 -2.07 22.31
N GLN A 500 -33.86 -2.37 22.56
CA GLN A 500 -33.28 -2.36 23.90
C GLN A 500 -33.49 -0.99 24.58
N GLY A 501 -33.26 0.10 23.85
CA GLY A 501 -33.45 1.45 24.38
C GLY A 501 -34.89 1.78 24.74
N VAL A 502 -35.87 1.35 23.93
CA VAL A 502 -37.30 1.52 24.25
C VAL A 502 -37.68 0.70 25.50
N LEU A 503 -37.05 -0.46 25.69
CA LEU A 503 -37.30 -1.36 26.82
C LEU A 503 -36.36 -1.09 28.00
N PHE A 504 -36.12 0.20 28.27
CA PHE A 504 -35.38 0.69 29.44
C PHE A 504 -33.95 0.15 29.56
N GLY A 505 -33.31 -0.18 28.44
CA GLY A 505 -31.92 -0.63 28.40
C GLY A 505 -31.71 -2.11 28.76
N ASN A 506 -32.75 -2.92 28.93
CA ASN A 506 -32.62 -4.33 29.33
C ASN A 506 -31.80 -5.15 28.30
N PRO A 507 -30.63 -5.71 28.68
CA PRO A 507 -29.78 -6.48 27.77
C PRO A 507 -30.45 -7.72 27.18
N ASP A 508 -31.35 -8.36 27.94
CA ASP A 508 -32.10 -9.54 27.48
C ASP A 508 -33.05 -9.20 26.33
N MET A 509 -33.33 -7.91 26.12
CA MET A 509 -34.20 -7.42 25.06
C MET A 509 -33.45 -7.00 23.79
N TYR A 510 -32.13 -7.21 23.71
CA TYR A 510 -31.33 -7.02 22.49
C TYR A 510 -31.64 -8.12 21.46
N SER A 511 -32.81 -8.02 20.83
CA SER A 511 -33.36 -8.97 19.88
C SER A 511 -34.18 -8.23 18.82
N LEU A 512 -34.41 -8.85 17.65
CA LEU A 512 -35.31 -8.25 16.69
C LEU A 512 -36.74 -8.13 17.28
N PRO A 513 -37.49 -7.08 16.92
CA PRO A 513 -38.88 -6.95 17.36
C PRO A 513 -39.76 -8.03 16.70
N SER A 514 -40.78 -8.49 17.42
CA SER A 514 -41.92 -9.19 16.84
C SER A 514 -42.73 -8.25 15.93
N ARG A 515 -43.65 -8.81 15.12
CA ARG A 515 -44.47 -7.98 14.21
C ARG A 515 -45.27 -6.90 14.94
N SER A 516 -45.79 -7.21 16.13
CA SER A 516 -46.53 -6.26 16.97
C SER A 516 -45.60 -5.20 17.57
N GLU A 517 -44.42 -5.62 18.06
CA GLU A 517 -43.42 -4.69 18.62
C GLU A 517 -42.83 -3.78 17.55
N GLN A 518 -42.74 -4.21 16.29
CA GLN A 518 -42.18 -3.40 15.22
C GLN A 518 -43.01 -2.14 14.97
N GLN A 519 -44.33 -2.28 14.85
CA GLN A 519 -45.22 -1.14 14.63
C GLN A 519 -45.16 -0.15 15.80
N TRP A 520 -44.99 -0.67 17.01
CA TRP A 520 -44.79 0.10 18.23
C TRP A 520 -43.41 0.77 18.29
N LEU A 521 -42.33 0.08 17.90
CA LEU A 521 -40.98 0.64 17.85
C LEU A 521 -40.90 1.85 16.91
N LEU A 522 -41.60 1.79 15.77
CA LEU A 522 -41.71 2.91 14.83
C LEU A 522 -42.33 4.17 15.46
N THR A 523 -43.17 4.04 16.51
CA THR A 523 -43.73 5.21 17.18
C THR A 523 -42.72 5.95 18.05
N TYR A 524 -41.63 5.29 18.47
CA TYR A 524 -40.55 5.93 19.24
C TYR A 524 -39.42 6.47 18.35
N LEU A 525 -39.37 6.09 17.08
CA LEU A 525 -38.37 6.64 16.16
C LEU A 525 -38.71 8.12 15.85
N PRO A 526 -37.74 9.04 16.00
CA PRO A 526 -37.85 10.41 15.51
C PRO A 526 -38.12 10.43 14.00
N ARG A 527 -39.08 11.25 13.54
CA ARG A 527 -39.26 11.49 12.10
C ARG A 527 -38.11 12.38 11.61
N GLY A 528 -37.20 11.81 10.83
CA GLY A 528 -36.05 12.55 10.29
C GLY A 528 -34.88 12.65 11.28
N LEU A 529 -34.53 11.55 11.95
CA LEU A 529 -33.25 11.40 12.63
C LEU A 529 -32.14 11.87 11.67
N LYS A 530 -31.57 13.05 11.95
CA LYS A 530 -30.24 13.34 11.46
C LYS A 530 -29.34 12.38 12.21
N ASP A 531 -28.86 11.39 11.49
CA ASP A 531 -27.82 10.50 11.96
C ASP A 531 -26.54 11.34 12.15
N GLU A 532 -26.43 12.04 13.29
CA GLU A 532 -25.28 12.90 13.60
C GLU A 532 -23.98 12.10 13.67
N THR A 533 -24.06 10.79 13.90
CA THR A 533 -22.91 9.87 13.93
C THR A 533 -22.64 9.19 12.59
N GLY A 534 -23.55 9.26 11.61
CA GLY A 534 -23.42 8.60 10.31
C GLY A 534 -23.46 7.06 10.37
N LEU A 535 -23.81 6.46 11.52
CA LEU A 535 -23.80 5.02 11.75
C LEU A 535 -24.94 4.28 11.03
N ALA A 536 -26.12 4.88 10.96
CA ALA A 536 -27.22 4.31 10.18
C ALA A 536 -26.94 4.45 8.67
N LYS A 537 -26.40 5.60 8.24
CA LYS A 537 -26.02 5.87 6.85
C LYS A 537 -24.96 4.89 6.34
N SER A 538 -24.08 4.37 7.21
CA SER A 538 -23.05 3.40 6.83
C SER A 538 -23.55 1.96 6.69
N LEU A 539 -24.79 1.67 7.11
CA LEU A 539 -25.35 0.32 7.15
C LEU A 539 -26.60 0.14 6.27
N VAL A 540 -27.36 1.21 5.99
CA VAL A 540 -28.55 1.16 5.13
C VAL A 540 -28.63 2.40 4.25
N THR A 541 -29.07 2.24 3.00
CA THR A 541 -29.28 3.38 2.10
C THR A 541 -30.42 4.28 2.59
N ALA A 542 -30.40 5.56 2.23
CA ALA A 542 -31.39 6.54 2.68
C ALA A 542 -32.85 6.16 2.32
N ASN A 543 -33.04 5.43 1.22
CA ASN A 543 -34.33 4.93 0.76
C ASN A 543 -34.71 3.54 1.35
N GLY A 544 -33.89 2.97 2.23
CA GLY A 544 -34.13 1.66 2.86
C GLY A 544 -34.14 0.48 1.89
N GLN A 545 -33.63 0.64 0.66
CA GLN A 545 -33.63 -0.41 -0.36
C GLN A 545 -32.48 -1.42 -0.15
N LYS A 546 -31.28 -0.92 0.15
CA LYS A 546 -30.06 -1.73 0.31
C LYS A 546 -29.58 -1.70 1.75
N ALA A 547 -29.06 -2.83 2.22
CA ALA A 547 -28.36 -2.91 3.50
C ALA A 547 -26.97 -3.52 3.31
N ARG A 548 -26.03 -3.08 4.14
CA ARG A 548 -24.66 -3.56 4.21
C ARG A 548 -24.49 -4.43 5.46
N ILE A 549 -23.84 -5.58 5.29
CA ILE A 549 -23.24 -6.34 6.37
C ILE A 549 -21.74 -6.16 6.23
N SER A 550 -21.10 -5.59 7.25
CA SER A 550 -19.66 -5.41 7.29
C SER A 550 -19.02 -6.42 8.23
N VAL A 551 -17.97 -7.10 7.76
CA VAL A 551 -17.22 -8.09 8.52
C VAL A 551 -15.74 -8.00 8.18
N GLN A 552 -14.86 -8.27 9.14
CA GLN A 552 -13.42 -8.30 8.92
C GLN A 552 -12.97 -9.75 8.78
N MET A 553 -12.22 -10.05 7.72
CA MET A 553 -11.57 -11.33 7.50
C MET A 553 -10.19 -11.33 8.16
N ALA A 554 -9.77 -12.49 8.66
CA ALA A 554 -8.38 -12.72 9.07
C ALA A 554 -7.40 -12.46 7.91
N ASP A 555 -6.14 -12.18 8.24
CA ASP A 555 -5.08 -11.96 7.26
C ASP A 555 -4.63 -13.30 6.64
N LEU A 556 -5.42 -13.77 5.67
CA LEU A 556 -5.29 -15.06 4.97
C LEU A 556 -4.58 -14.92 3.63
N THR A 557 -3.98 -16.00 3.12
CA THR A 557 -3.42 -16.02 1.76
C THR A 557 -4.53 -15.96 0.70
N THR A 558 -4.22 -15.49 -0.51
CA THR A 558 -5.19 -15.40 -1.62
C THR A 558 -5.99 -16.69 -1.86
N PRO A 559 -5.36 -17.90 -1.87
CA PRO A 559 -6.11 -19.14 -1.99
C PRO A 559 -7.09 -19.39 -0.82
N GLN A 560 -6.67 -19.09 0.41
CA GLN A 560 -7.49 -19.26 1.60
C GLN A 560 -8.67 -18.27 1.63
N MET A 561 -8.41 -17.00 1.28
CA MET A 561 -9.46 -15.98 1.12
C MET A 561 -10.51 -16.44 0.11
N ARG A 562 -10.09 -16.98 -1.05
CA ARG A 562 -11.03 -17.49 -2.06
C ARG A 562 -11.92 -18.61 -1.52
N VAL A 563 -11.33 -19.58 -0.81
CA VAL A 563 -12.10 -20.68 -0.19
C VAL A 563 -13.11 -20.14 0.83
N LEU A 564 -12.73 -19.14 1.63
CA LEU A 564 -13.63 -18.53 2.61
C LEU A 564 -14.75 -17.73 1.93
N THR A 565 -14.43 -16.92 0.92
CA THR A 565 -15.42 -16.19 0.12
C THR A 565 -16.41 -17.13 -0.57
N ASP A 566 -15.95 -18.27 -1.08
CA ASP A 566 -16.83 -19.28 -1.68
C ASP A 566 -17.81 -19.86 -0.65
N LYS A 567 -17.36 -20.13 0.59
CA LYS A 567 -18.25 -20.55 1.70
C LYS A 567 -19.28 -19.48 2.05
N VAL A 568 -18.84 -18.22 2.14
CA VAL A 568 -19.72 -17.07 2.42
C VAL A 568 -20.76 -16.92 1.31
N LYS A 569 -20.36 -17.08 0.04
CA LYS A 569 -21.27 -17.03 -1.10
C LYS A 569 -22.34 -18.11 -1.05
N ILE A 570 -21.98 -19.34 -0.68
CA ILE A 570 -22.96 -20.43 -0.49
C ILE A 570 -24.01 -20.06 0.58
N LEU A 571 -23.59 -19.49 1.70
CA LEU A 571 -24.51 -19.03 2.75
C LEU A 571 -25.40 -17.87 2.27
N VAL A 572 -24.83 -16.91 1.54
CA VAL A 572 -25.57 -15.81 0.94
C VAL A 572 -26.65 -16.33 0.01
N ASP A 573 -26.31 -17.26 -0.89
CA ASP A 573 -27.24 -17.84 -1.86
C ASP A 573 -28.35 -18.65 -1.17
N GLU A 574 -28.06 -19.31 -0.04
CA GLU A 574 -29.03 -20.06 0.76
C GLU A 574 -30.02 -19.13 1.50
N VAL A 575 -29.51 -18.02 2.06
CA VAL A 575 -30.33 -17.06 2.83
C VAL A 575 -31.07 -16.07 1.92
N PHE A 576 -30.52 -15.72 0.76
CA PHE A 576 -31.09 -14.78 -0.21
C PHE A 576 -31.23 -15.40 -1.61
N PRO A 577 -32.10 -16.42 -1.78
CA PRO A 577 -32.24 -17.11 -3.05
C PRO A 577 -33.04 -16.29 -4.09
N GLY A 578 -32.38 -15.90 -5.19
CA GLY A 578 -32.98 -15.55 -6.48
C GLY A 578 -33.92 -14.33 -6.56
N GLU A 579 -34.17 -13.91 -7.81
CA GLU A 579 -34.96 -12.80 -8.41
C GLU A 579 -35.31 -11.54 -7.58
N ASN A 580 -35.79 -11.70 -6.34
CA ASN A 580 -36.21 -10.62 -5.46
C ASN A 580 -35.04 -9.89 -4.78
N TYR A 581 -33.86 -10.51 -4.73
CA TYR A 581 -32.67 -9.93 -4.14
C TYR A 581 -31.54 -9.88 -5.17
N GLU A 582 -30.68 -8.89 -5.02
CA GLU A 582 -29.38 -8.84 -5.66
C GLU A 582 -28.35 -8.63 -4.56
N VAL A 583 -27.41 -9.56 -4.44
CA VAL A 583 -26.40 -9.54 -3.37
C VAL A 583 -25.02 -9.51 -3.99
N SER A 584 -24.22 -8.53 -3.59
CA SER A 584 -22.81 -8.43 -3.99
C SER A 584 -21.92 -8.62 -2.76
N ILE A 585 -20.80 -9.32 -2.96
CA ILE A 585 -19.74 -9.47 -1.97
C ILE A 585 -18.55 -8.66 -2.49
N THR A 586 -18.19 -7.61 -1.76
CA THR A 586 -17.14 -6.65 -2.14
C THR A 586 -16.25 -6.35 -0.92
N GLY A 587 -15.38 -5.36 -1.03
CA GLY A 587 -14.43 -4.96 0.01
C GLY A 587 -12.97 -5.19 -0.39
N ALA A 588 -12.05 -4.81 0.49
CA ALA A 588 -10.62 -4.94 0.24
C ALA A 588 -10.20 -6.41 0.07
N SER A 589 -10.81 -7.32 0.82
CA SER A 589 -10.59 -8.77 0.70
C SER A 589 -10.84 -9.28 -0.72
N ILE A 590 -11.91 -8.84 -1.38
CA ILE A 590 -12.25 -9.26 -2.75
C ILE A 590 -11.28 -8.66 -3.77
N LYS A 591 -10.84 -7.41 -3.56
CA LYS A 591 -9.77 -6.81 -4.37
C LYS A 591 -8.47 -7.62 -4.29
N PHE A 592 -8.05 -8.06 -3.10
CA PHE A 592 -6.86 -8.89 -2.94
C PHE A 592 -6.96 -10.31 -3.55
N ILE A 593 -8.17 -10.87 -3.67
CA ILE A 593 -8.37 -12.17 -4.34
C ILE A 593 -8.21 -12.05 -5.87
N ARG A 594 -8.52 -10.86 -6.41
CA ARG A 594 -8.60 -10.58 -7.84
C ARG A 594 -7.30 -10.02 -8.41
N SER A 595 -6.55 -9.23 -7.63
CA SER A 595 -5.18 -8.80 -7.92
C SER A 595 -4.22 -9.98 -8.00
#